data_AF-A0A8K0KKU3-F1
#
_entry.id   AF-A0A8K0KKU3-F1
#
_cell.length_a   1.000
_cell.length_b   1.000
_cell.length_c   1.000
_cell.angle_alpha   90.00
_cell.angle_beta   90.00
_cell.angle_gamma   90.00
#
_symmetry.space_group_name_H-M   'P 1'
#
loop_
_entity.id
_entity.type
_entity.pdbx_description
1 polymer ?
#
loop_
_entity_poly.entity_id
_entity_poly.type
_entity_poly.pdbx_seq_one_letter_code
_entity_poly.pdbx_strand_id
1 'polypeptide(L)'
;QLFINNEFVGSASGKCFPTINPATGKKIIDVSEADKADVDRAVAAAKEAFKFGSSWRTMDASARGKLITKFASLIERDLDYLASLESLDNGKPYSDSVFDIKCAVDVFHYYAGWCDKIHGKTIPV
;
A
#
# COMPACT_ATOMS: atom_id res chain seq x y z
N GLN A 1 -8.83 -7.55 8.92
CA GLN A 1 -9.40 -7.91 7.61
C GLN A 1 -8.28 -7.86 6.57
N LEU A 2 -8.42 -8.61 5.49
CA LEU A 2 -7.59 -8.50 4.29
C LEU A 2 -8.18 -7.42 3.37
N PHE A 3 -7.38 -6.85 2.47
CA PHE A 3 -7.85 -5.90 1.47
C PHE A 3 -7.63 -6.46 0.06
N ILE A 4 -8.71 -6.87 -0.62
CA ILE A 4 -8.66 -7.51 -1.94
C ILE A 4 -9.73 -6.88 -2.83
N ASN A 5 -9.35 -6.46 -4.04
CA ASN A 5 -10.25 -5.88 -5.03
C ASN A 5 -11.08 -4.68 -4.50
N ASN A 6 -10.41 -3.74 -3.81
CA ASN A 6 -11.02 -2.57 -3.17
C ASN A 6 -12.01 -2.86 -2.04
N GLU A 7 -12.01 -4.07 -1.47
CA GLU A 7 -12.91 -4.47 -0.39
C GLU A 7 -12.14 -5.04 0.82
N PHE A 8 -12.64 -4.76 2.02
CA PHE A 8 -12.18 -5.41 3.24
C PHE A 8 -12.90 -6.75 3.43
N VAL A 9 -12.15 -7.84 3.44
CA VAL A 9 -12.68 -9.21 3.52
C VAL A 9 -12.07 -9.98 4.69
N GLY A 10 -12.80 -10.97 5.22
CA GLY A 10 -12.23 -11.94 6.14
C GLY A 10 -11.25 -12.89 5.43
N SER A 11 -10.38 -13.55 6.20
CA SER A 11 -9.61 -14.69 5.71
C SER A 11 -10.55 -15.84 5.34
N ALA A 12 -10.21 -16.62 4.32
CA ALA A 12 -11.03 -17.75 3.89
C ALA A 12 -11.16 -18.83 4.98
N SER A 13 -10.13 -18.96 5.82
CA SER A 13 -10.12 -19.88 6.96
C SER A 13 -10.85 -19.33 8.20
N GLY A 14 -11.17 -18.03 8.23
CA GLY A 14 -11.67 -17.33 9.42
C GLY A 14 -10.62 -17.13 10.53
N LYS A 15 -9.37 -17.58 10.33
CA LYS A 15 -8.29 -17.42 11.31
C LYS A 15 -7.84 -15.97 11.41
N CYS A 16 -7.39 -15.62 12.61
CA CYS A 16 -6.75 -14.36 12.94
C CYS A 16 -5.55 -14.62 13.86
N PHE A 17 -4.59 -13.69 13.86
CA PHE A 17 -3.46 -13.68 14.78
C PHE A 17 -3.32 -12.30 15.44
N PRO A 18 -2.78 -12.20 16.67
CA PRO A 18 -2.65 -10.93 17.36
C PRO A 18 -1.45 -10.13 16.84
N THR A 19 -1.62 -8.80 16.74
CA THR A 19 -0.48 -7.88 16.78
C THR A 19 -0.28 -7.33 18.18
N ILE A 20 0.98 -7.15 18.59
CA ILE A 20 1.40 -6.90 19.96
C ILE A 20 2.21 -5.61 20.01
N ASN A 21 1.89 -4.73 20.95
CA ASN A 21 2.70 -3.55 21.22
C ASN A 21 4.01 -4.01 21.90
N PRO A 22 5.18 -3.83 21.28
CA PRO A 22 6.45 -4.34 21.81
C PRO A 22 6.94 -3.60 23.06
N ALA A 23 6.51 -2.34 23.27
CA ALA A 23 6.89 -1.56 24.45
C ALA A 23 6.16 -2.03 25.73
N THR A 24 5.00 -2.68 25.60
CA THR A 24 4.18 -3.12 26.75
C THR A 24 3.92 -4.62 26.80
N GLY A 25 4.18 -5.34 25.71
CA GLY A 25 3.81 -6.75 25.54
C GLY A 25 2.30 -6.99 25.43
N LYS A 26 1.49 -5.93 25.39
CA LYS A 26 0.02 -6.05 25.32
C LYS A 26 -0.44 -6.19 23.88
N LYS A 27 -1.44 -7.04 23.67
CA LYS A 27 -2.15 -7.15 22.40
C LYS A 27 -2.81 -5.83 22.03
N ILE A 28 -2.64 -5.43 20.77
CA ILE A 28 -3.31 -4.28 20.16
C ILE A 28 -4.67 -4.75 19.62
N ILE A 29 -4.66 -5.69 18.66
CA ILE A 29 -5.85 -6.26 18.01
C ILE A 29 -5.53 -7.60 17.34
N ASP A 30 -6.54 -8.40 17.00
CA ASP A 30 -6.37 -9.54 16.09
C ASP A 30 -6.55 -9.09 14.63
N VAL A 31 -5.63 -9.49 13.77
CA VAL A 31 -5.69 -9.26 12.32
C VAL A 31 -5.93 -10.57 11.57
N SER A 32 -6.53 -10.49 10.39
CA SER A 32 -6.89 -11.67 9.61
C SER A 32 -5.63 -12.40 9.13
N GLU A 33 -5.58 -13.70 9.34
CA GLU A 33 -4.47 -14.56 8.91
C GLU A 33 -4.77 -15.08 7.51
N ALA A 34 -4.09 -14.52 6.50
CA ALA A 34 -4.24 -14.97 5.12
C ALA A 34 -3.62 -16.36 4.93
N ASP A 35 -4.32 -17.23 4.18
CA ASP A 35 -3.80 -18.53 3.74
C ASP A 35 -3.72 -18.59 2.21
N LYS A 36 -3.27 -19.72 1.66
CA LYS A 36 -3.11 -19.96 0.22
C LYS A 36 -4.32 -19.52 -0.60
N ALA A 37 -5.53 -19.83 -0.14
CA ALA A 37 -6.75 -19.46 -0.87
C ALA A 37 -6.97 -17.94 -0.93
N ASP A 38 -6.59 -17.20 0.10
CA ASP A 38 -6.67 -15.73 0.12
C ASP A 38 -5.65 -15.12 -0.84
N VAL A 39 -4.43 -15.66 -0.84
CA VAL A 39 -3.38 -15.26 -1.78
C VAL A 39 -3.80 -15.56 -3.22
N ASP A 40 -4.37 -16.74 -3.50
CA ASP A 40 -4.88 -17.10 -4.83
C ASP A 40 -5.96 -16.11 -5.30
N ARG A 41 -6.87 -15.69 -4.40
CA ARG A 41 -7.88 -14.64 -4.69
C ARG A 41 -7.24 -13.28 -4.97
N ALA A 42 -6.28 -12.87 -4.15
CA ALA A 42 -5.57 -11.60 -4.34
C ALA A 42 -4.81 -11.55 -5.67
N VAL A 43 -4.12 -12.64 -6.03
CA VAL A 43 -3.40 -12.78 -7.30
C VAL A 43 -4.37 -12.77 -8.48
N ALA A 44 -5.52 -13.46 -8.38
CA ALA A 44 -6.54 -13.41 -9.41
C ALA A 44 -7.04 -11.97 -9.64
N ALA A 45 -7.39 -11.25 -8.57
CA ALA A 45 -7.83 -9.85 -8.66
C ALA A 45 -6.75 -8.94 -9.27
N ALA A 46 -5.48 -9.10 -8.88
CA ALA A 46 -4.37 -8.35 -9.45
C ALA A 46 -4.16 -8.65 -10.95
N LYS A 47 -4.31 -9.91 -11.37
CA LYS A 47 -4.26 -10.30 -12.79
C LYS A 47 -5.38 -9.65 -13.59
N GLU A 48 -6.61 -9.68 -13.07
CA GLU A 48 -7.76 -9.00 -13.70
C GLU A 48 -7.50 -7.50 -13.86
N ALA A 49 -7.03 -6.83 -12.81
CA ALA A 49 -6.69 -5.40 -12.83
C ALA A 49 -5.57 -5.06 -13.85
N PHE A 50 -4.72 -6.03 -14.22
CA PHE A 50 -3.59 -5.84 -15.13
C PHE A 50 -3.81 -6.42 -16.55
N LYS A 51 -5.01 -6.96 -16.86
CA LYS A 51 -5.34 -7.48 -18.20
C LYS A 51 -5.18 -6.41 -19.28
N PHE A 52 -4.87 -6.85 -20.51
CA PHE A 52 -4.93 -5.95 -21.67
C PHE A 52 -6.32 -5.31 -21.80
N GLY A 53 -6.36 -3.99 -22.01
CA GLY A 53 -7.62 -3.25 -22.05
C GLY A 53 -8.19 -2.86 -20.69
N SER A 54 -7.57 -3.25 -19.57
CA SER A 54 -8.02 -2.83 -18.24
C SER A 54 -7.78 -1.33 -18.00
N SER A 55 -8.59 -0.75 -17.11
CA SER A 55 -8.52 0.66 -16.76
C SER A 55 -7.11 1.11 -16.36
N TRP A 56 -6.39 0.33 -15.56
CA TRP A 56 -5.02 0.66 -15.14
C TRP A 56 -4.00 0.60 -16.30
N ARG A 57 -4.15 -0.37 -17.21
CA ARG A 57 -3.25 -0.57 -18.35
C ARG A 57 -3.45 0.47 -19.44
N THR A 58 -4.69 0.90 -19.68
CA THR A 58 -5.04 1.85 -20.74
C THR A 58 -5.07 3.29 -20.26
N MET A 59 -5.02 3.54 -18.95
CA MET A 59 -4.94 4.89 -18.40
C MET A 59 -3.67 5.60 -18.87
N ASP A 60 -3.81 6.90 -19.15
CA ASP A 60 -2.67 7.76 -19.45
C ASP A 60 -1.62 7.69 -18.34
N ALA A 61 -0.36 7.67 -18.75
CA ALA A 61 0.76 7.63 -17.82
C ALA A 61 0.73 8.81 -16.81
N SER A 62 0.35 9.99 -17.28
CA SER A 62 0.19 11.18 -16.44
C SER A 62 -0.99 11.07 -15.47
N ALA A 63 -2.08 10.38 -15.85
CA ALA A 63 -3.21 10.13 -14.96
C ALA A 63 -2.85 9.13 -13.84
N ARG A 64 -2.02 8.11 -14.12
CA ARG A 64 -1.44 7.27 -13.06
C ARG A 64 -0.60 8.09 -12.08
N GLY A 65 0.23 9.00 -12.60
CA GLY A 65 0.99 9.94 -11.77
C GLY A 65 0.09 10.77 -10.86
N LYS A 66 -1.03 11.31 -11.37
CA LYS A 66 -2.01 12.06 -10.55
C LYS A 66 -2.61 11.22 -9.42
N LEU A 67 -2.92 9.94 -9.65
CA LEU A 67 -3.45 9.06 -8.62
C LEU A 67 -2.40 8.78 -7.52
N ILE A 68 -1.14 8.54 -7.88
CA ILE A 68 -0.06 8.32 -6.91
C ILE A 68 0.22 9.61 -6.12
N THR A 69 0.24 10.78 -6.77
CA THR A 69 0.33 12.07 -6.08
C THR A 69 -0.83 12.27 -5.11
N LYS A 70 -2.06 11.91 -5.50
CA LYS A 70 -3.21 12.00 -4.61
C LYS A 70 -3.08 11.07 -3.41
N PHE A 71 -2.54 9.86 -3.61
CA PHE A 71 -2.25 8.92 -2.53
C PHE A 71 -1.22 9.49 -1.55
N ALA A 72 -0.12 10.08 -2.04
CA ALA A 72 0.87 10.76 -1.21
C ALA A 72 0.24 11.88 -0.35
N SER A 73 -0.62 12.71 -0.94
CA SER A 73 -1.33 13.76 -0.19
C SER A 73 -2.30 13.21 0.87
N LEU A 74 -2.84 12.00 0.70
CA LEU A 74 -3.67 11.36 1.73
C LEU A 74 -2.80 10.84 2.89
N ILE A 75 -1.63 10.29 2.60
CA ILE A 75 -0.64 9.90 3.62
C ILE A 75 -0.22 11.13 4.42
N GLU A 76 0.12 12.23 3.74
CA GLU A 76 0.53 13.49 4.41
C GLU A 76 -0.60 14.08 5.26
N ARG A 77 -1.85 14.05 4.77
CA ARG A 77 -3.03 14.49 5.53
C ARG A 77 -3.17 13.70 6.84
N ASP A 78 -2.89 12.39 6.80
CA ASP A 78 -3.08 11.47 7.94
C ASP A 78 -1.77 11.22 8.72
N LEU A 79 -0.77 12.09 8.57
CA LEU A 79 0.58 11.89 9.09
C LEU A 79 0.61 11.53 10.58
N ASP A 80 -0.04 12.32 11.44
CA ASP A 80 -0.01 12.10 12.89
C ASP A 80 -0.65 10.77 13.28
N TYR A 81 -1.72 10.38 12.59
CA TYR A 81 -2.40 9.10 12.80
C TYR A 81 -1.50 7.93 12.38
N LEU A 82 -0.92 7.99 11.18
CA LEU A 82 -0.04 6.94 10.66
C LEU A 82 1.24 6.82 11.51
N ALA A 83 1.85 7.93 11.92
CA ALA A 83 3.04 7.91 12.77
C ALA A 83 2.75 7.35 14.18
N SER A 84 1.57 7.66 14.73
CA SER A 84 1.13 7.09 16.02
C SER A 84 0.92 5.58 15.92
N LEU A 85 0.33 5.12 14.82
CA LEU A 85 0.11 3.70 14.56
C LEU A 85 1.43 2.93 14.37
N GLU A 86 2.36 3.49 13.59
CA GLU A 86 3.69 2.92 13.35
C GLU A 86 4.49 2.80 14.66
N SER A 87 4.45 3.82 15.52
CA SER A 87 5.06 3.75 16.86
C SER A 87 4.39 2.74 17.77
N LEU A 88 3.06 2.62 17.71
CA LEU A 88 2.31 1.67 18.53
C LEU A 88 2.66 0.21 18.18
N ASP A 89 2.74 -0.10 16.89
CA ASP A 89 2.93 -1.45 16.38
C ASP A 89 4.41 -1.88 16.36
N ASN A 90 5.33 -0.95 16.05
CA ASN A 90 6.76 -1.23 15.90
C ASN A 90 7.59 -0.86 17.16
N GLY A 91 7.06 -0.03 18.05
CA GLY A 91 7.74 0.41 19.27
C GLY A 91 8.82 1.48 19.09
N LYS A 92 9.01 1.98 17.87
CA LYS A 92 9.97 3.05 17.59
C LYS A 92 9.50 4.40 18.17
N PRO A 93 10.41 5.32 18.52
CA PRO A 93 10.05 6.66 18.96
C PRO A 93 9.15 7.38 17.95
N TYR A 94 8.17 8.15 18.43
CA TYR A 94 7.23 8.88 17.56
C TYR A 94 7.91 9.80 16.55
N SER A 95 9.01 10.45 16.95
CA SER A 95 9.83 11.29 16.07
C SER A 95 10.33 10.53 14.84
N ASP A 96 10.71 9.28 15.02
CA ASP A 96 11.28 8.43 13.98
C ASP A 96 10.15 7.94 13.05
N SER A 97 8.99 7.59 13.60
CA SER A 97 7.79 7.30 12.80
C SER A 97 7.36 8.49 11.95
N VAL A 98 7.38 9.72 12.50
CA VAL A 98 7.08 10.93 11.73
C VAL A 98 8.05 11.11 10.56
N PHE A 99 9.34 10.81 10.77
CA PHE A 99 10.33 10.83 9.71
C PHE A 99 10.02 9.78 8.63
N ASP A 100 9.73 8.54 9.02
CA ASP A 100 9.40 7.45 8.08
C ASP A 100 8.19 7.77 7.20
N ILE A 101 7.11 8.33 7.79
CA ILE A 101 5.91 8.71 7.04
C ILE A 101 6.23 9.83 6.03
N LYS A 102 7.04 10.83 6.41
CA LYS A 102 7.48 11.87 5.48
C LYS A 102 8.34 11.31 4.35
N CYS A 103 9.25 10.39 4.64
CA CYS A 103 10.02 9.70 3.61
C CYS A 103 9.13 8.91 2.66
N ALA A 104 8.08 8.23 3.17
CA ALA A 104 7.12 7.53 2.32
C ALA A 104 6.38 8.50 1.38
N VAL A 105 5.94 9.66 1.88
CA VAL A 105 5.32 10.73 1.06
C VAL A 105 6.25 11.16 -0.07
N ASP A 106 7.52 11.44 0.24
CA ASP A 106 8.52 11.86 -0.74
C ASP A 106 8.78 10.78 -1.81
N VAL A 107 8.86 9.51 -1.40
CA VAL A 107 9.01 8.37 -2.31
C VAL A 107 7.85 8.30 -3.30
N PHE A 108 6.61 8.43 -2.83
CA PHE A 108 5.44 8.42 -3.71
C PHE A 108 5.43 9.61 -4.66
N HIS A 109 5.76 10.82 -4.21
CA HIS A 109 5.88 11.98 -5.08
C HIS A 109 6.97 11.81 -6.15
N TYR A 110 8.12 11.27 -5.78
CA TYR A 110 9.21 10.98 -6.71
C TYR A 110 8.74 10.03 -7.82
N TYR A 111 8.16 8.88 -7.48
CA TYR A 111 7.71 7.90 -8.48
C TYR A 111 6.47 8.34 -9.25
N ALA A 112 5.58 9.16 -8.68
CA ALA A 112 4.51 9.81 -9.41
C ALA A 112 5.07 10.65 -10.58
N GLY A 113 6.16 11.38 -10.33
CA GLY A 113 6.87 12.16 -11.34
C GLY A 113 7.51 11.32 -12.45
N TRP A 114 7.80 10.04 -12.21
CA TRP A 114 8.36 9.13 -13.23
C TRP A 114 7.33 8.45 -14.12
N CYS A 115 6.05 8.48 -13.75
CA CYS A 115 5.01 7.70 -14.43
C CYS A 115 4.94 7.93 -15.93
N ASP A 116 5.14 9.18 -16.39
CA ASP A 116 5.13 9.59 -17.79
C ASP A 116 6.52 9.75 -18.41
N LYS A 117 7.57 9.29 -17.73
CA LYS A 117 8.98 9.42 -18.17
C LYS A 117 9.67 8.09 -18.44
N ILE A 118 8.92 6.99 -18.39
CA ILE A 118 9.40 5.68 -18.81
C ILE A 118 9.19 5.56 -20.32
N HIS A 119 10.29 5.69 -21.07
CA HIS A 119 10.29 5.70 -22.53
C HIS A 119 10.93 4.44 -23.11
N GLY A 120 10.54 4.10 -24.34
CA GLY A 120 11.24 3.12 -25.17
C GLY A 120 12.48 3.72 -25.84
N LYS A 121 13.06 2.97 -26.79
CA LYS A 121 14.15 3.42 -27.65
C LYS A 121 13.81 3.14 -29.11
N THR A 122 14.32 3.98 -30.01
CA THR A 122 14.32 3.71 -31.45
C THR A 122 15.71 3.22 -31.84
N ILE A 123 15.81 2.06 -32.48
CA ILE A 123 17.09 1.45 -32.90
C ILE A 123 17.21 1.63 -34.43
N PRO A 124 18.25 2.32 -34.94
CA PRO A 124 18.44 2.50 -36.37
C PRO A 124 18.80 1.17 -37.05
N VAL A 125 18.25 0.95 -38.24
CA VAL A 125 18.57 -0.18 -39.14
C VAL A 125 19.64 0.23 -40.12
#